data_AF-A0A7S1SH20-F1
#
_entry.id   AF-A0A7S1SH20-F1
#
_cell.length_a   1.000
_cell.length_b   1.000
_cell.length_c   1.000
_cell.angle_alpha   90.00
_cell.angle_beta   90.00
_cell.angle_gamma   90.00
#
_symmetry.space_group_name_H-M   'P 1'
#
loop_
_entity.id
_entity.type
_entity.pdbx_description
1 polymer ?
#
loop_
_entity_poly.entity_id
_entity_poly.type
_entity_poly.pdbx_seq_one_letter_code
_entity_poly.pdbx_strand_id
1 'polypeptide(L)'
;MDRTWSEVVTDTTRPPPARHGHIITVFREELVLFGGQGTLGGSATNLYKLPIPDKASLLTARPEWVEMDSEMPFNKCRTYIFDQNCLSSFQLGSQALGITVSEDA
;
A
#
# COMPACT_ATOMS: atom_id res chain seq x y z
N MET A 1 6.18 28.37 -5.66
CA MET A 1 5.57 27.19 -5.02
C MET A 1 6.35 26.93 -3.75
N ASP A 2 5.65 26.86 -2.61
CA ASP A 2 6.28 26.51 -1.34
C ASP A 2 6.75 25.05 -1.39
N ARG A 3 7.98 24.78 -0.95
CA ARG A 3 8.61 23.45 -0.96
C ARG A 3 8.74 22.93 0.46
N THR A 4 7.64 23.03 1.20
CA THR A 4 7.52 22.61 2.58
C THR A 4 6.81 21.27 2.64
N TRP A 5 7.29 20.41 3.54
CA TRP A 5 6.58 19.19 3.91
C TRP A 5 5.63 19.52 5.06
N SER A 6 4.40 19.01 4.96
CA SER A 6 3.40 19.10 6.02
C SER A 6 2.89 17.70 6.36
N GLU A 7 2.71 17.42 7.64
CA GLU A 7 2.07 16.19 8.09
C GLU A 7 0.56 16.28 7.92
N VAL A 8 -0.04 15.23 7.35
CA VAL A 8 -1.50 15.03 7.29
C VAL A 8 -1.86 14.04 8.38
N VAL A 9 -2.57 14.51 9.40
CA VAL A 9 -3.00 13.66 10.53
C VAL A 9 -4.19 12.80 10.09
N THR A 10 -4.04 11.48 10.13
CA THR A 10 -5.14 10.54 9.85
C THR A 10 -5.95 10.25 11.11
N ASP A 11 -7.15 9.71 10.94
CA ASP A 11 -7.85 9.06 12.04
C ASP A 11 -7.03 7.86 12.59
N THR A 12 -7.12 7.62 13.89
CA THR A 12 -6.29 6.62 14.61
C THR A 12 -7.06 5.37 15.01
N THR A 13 -8.34 5.28 14.67
CA THR A 13 -9.19 4.15 15.08
C THR A 13 -8.80 2.85 14.38
N ARG A 14 -8.51 2.90 13.07
CA ARG A 14 -8.22 1.69 12.25
C ARG A 14 -7.05 1.87 11.27
N PRO A 15 -5.86 2.33 11.71
CA PRO A 15 -4.72 2.48 10.81
C PRO A 15 -4.19 1.11 10.36
N PRO A 16 -3.61 1.01 9.15
CA PRO A 16 -2.85 -0.15 8.75
C PRO A 16 -1.75 -0.45 9.77
N PRO A 17 -1.56 -1.72 10.20
CA PRO A 17 -0.44 -2.09 11.06
C PRO A 17 0.91 -1.62 10.51
N ALA A 18 1.84 -1.30 11.41
CA ALA A 18 3.19 -0.86 11.05
C ALA A 18 3.87 -1.88 10.12
N ARG A 19 4.38 -1.39 8.98
CA ARG A 19 4.91 -2.22 7.89
C ARG A 19 5.96 -1.50 7.08
N HIS A 20 6.83 -2.25 6.42
CA HIS A 20 7.80 -1.78 5.43
C HIS A 20 7.66 -2.58 4.13
N GLY A 21 8.34 -2.17 3.05
CA GLY A 21 8.29 -2.88 1.76
C GLY A 21 6.90 -2.96 1.13
N HIS A 22 5.97 -2.12 1.58
CA HIS A 22 4.61 -2.04 1.03
C HIS A 22 4.61 -1.20 -0.25
N ILE A 23 3.56 -1.34 -1.04
CA ILE A 23 3.30 -0.43 -2.16
C ILE A 23 2.27 0.59 -1.72
N ILE A 24 2.50 1.84 -2.12
CA ILE A 24 1.52 2.91 -1.99
C ILE A 24 1.45 3.70 -3.30
N THR A 25 0.24 4.02 -3.74
CA THR A 25 0.02 4.83 -4.94
C THR A 25 -1.21 5.70 -4.76
N VAL A 26 -1.33 6.74 -5.56
CA VAL A 26 -2.57 7.52 -5.67
C VAL A 26 -3.41 6.95 -6.81
N PHE A 27 -4.69 6.73 -6.56
CA PHE A 27 -5.68 6.45 -7.58
C PHE A 27 -6.89 7.36 -7.36
N ARG A 28 -7.19 8.20 -8.35
CA ARG A 28 -8.21 9.26 -8.24
C ARG A 28 -7.91 10.16 -7.04
N GLU A 29 -8.82 10.21 -6.07
CA GLU A 29 -8.73 11.01 -4.85
C GLU A 29 -8.41 10.15 -3.63
N GLU A 30 -7.83 8.95 -3.84
CA GLU A 30 -7.52 8.00 -2.78
C GLU A 30 -6.06 7.57 -2.85
N LEU A 31 -5.41 7.48 -1.70
CA LEU A 31 -4.17 6.72 -1.52
C LEU A 31 -4.55 5.25 -1.34
N VAL A 32 -3.92 4.37 -2.10
CA VAL A 32 -4.11 2.92 -2.04
C VAL A 32 -2.81 2.30 -1.54
N LEU A 33 -2.89 1.58 -0.44
CA LEU A 33 -1.78 0.87 0.19
C LEU A 33 -2.02 -0.62 0.08
N PHE A 34 -1.03 -1.38 -0.36
CA PHE A 34 -1.11 -2.83 -0.41
C PHE A 34 0.11 -3.51 0.20
N GLY A 35 -0.16 -4.54 0.99
CA GLY A 35 0.81 -5.54 1.40
C GLY A 35 1.94 -5.00 2.30
N GLY A 36 3.15 -5.49 2.09
CA GLY A 36 4.35 -5.20 2.89
C GLY A 36 4.66 -6.27 3.93
N GLN A 37 5.62 -5.96 4.82
CA GLN A 37 6.06 -6.83 5.90
C GLN A 37 5.98 -6.11 7.23
N GLY A 38 5.42 -6.79 8.23
CA GLY A 38 5.42 -6.34 9.62
C GLY A 38 6.81 -6.41 10.26
N THR A 39 6.93 -5.87 11.47
CA THR A 39 8.20 -5.79 12.23
C THR A 39 8.81 -7.15 12.56
N LEU A 40 8.00 -8.22 12.67
CA LEU A 40 8.44 -9.58 12.94
C LEU A 40 8.58 -10.46 11.68
N GLY A 41 8.63 -9.84 10.49
CA GLY A 41 8.76 -10.55 9.21
C GLY A 41 7.44 -11.16 8.69
N GLY A 42 6.33 -10.96 9.40
CA GLY A 42 5.00 -11.35 8.96
C GLY A 42 4.62 -10.66 7.65
N SER A 43 4.11 -11.42 6.70
CA SER A 43 3.71 -10.92 5.38
C SER A 43 2.29 -10.36 5.44
N ALA A 44 2.10 -9.13 4.99
CA ALA A 44 0.78 -8.54 4.87
C ALA A 44 0.26 -8.68 3.43
N THR A 45 -1.03 -9.03 3.31
CA THR A 45 -1.75 -9.14 2.04
C THR A 45 -2.98 -8.25 1.99
N ASN A 46 -3.21 -7.47 3.04
CA ASN A 46 -4.33 -6.55 3.15
C ASN A 46 -4.16 -5.36 2.19
N LEU A 47 -5.29 -4.90 1.67
CA LEU A 47 -5.42 -3.70 0.87
C LEU A 47 -6.10 -2.63 1.71
N TYR A 48 -5.59 -1.40 1.66
CA TYR A 48 -6.20 -0.26 2.35
C TYR A 48 -6.34 0.90 1.39
N LYS A 49 -7.33 1.75 1.66
CA LYS A 49 -7.46 3.04 1.01
C LYS A 49 -7.62 4.17 2.03
N LEU A 50 -7.18 5.36 1.64
CA LEU A 50 -7.29 6.59 2.41
C LEU A 50 -7.74 7.71 1.47
N PRO A 51 -8.89 8.36 1.70
CA PRO A 51 -9.27 9.53 0.91
C PRO A 51 -8.27 10.66 1.12
N ILE A 52 -7.84 11.29 0.03
CA ILE A 52 -6.91 12.42 0.04
C ILE A 52 -7.74 13.70 0.20
N PRO A 53 -7.58 14.45 1.30
CA PRO A 53 -8.28 15.71 1.48
C PRO A 53 -7.90 16.72 0.41
N ASP A 54 -8.82 17.65 0.13
CA ASP A 54 -8.48 18.78 -0.72
C ASP A 54 -7.34 19.63 -0.09
N LYS A 55 -6.65 20.40 -0.93
CA LYS A 55 -5.51 21.20 -0.47
C LYS A 55 -5.88 22.18 0.65
N ALA A 56 -7.11 22.67 0.65
CA ALA A 56 -7.60 23.62 1.65
C ALA A 56 -7.80 22.98 3.04
N SER A 57 -8.10 21.68 3.08
CA SER A 57 -8.39 20.93 4.30
C SER A 57 -7.26 20.00 4.76
N LEU A 58 -6.12 19.90 4.04
CA LEU A 58 -5.01 18.98 4.39
C LEU A 58 -4.59 19.00 5.87
N LEU A 59 -4.64 20.15 6.54
CA LEU A 59 -4.22 20.30 7.94
C LEU A 59 -5.35 20.03 8.95
N THR A 60 -6.60 20.19 8.54
CA THR A 60 -7.79 20.08 9.40
C THR A 60 -8.53 18.76 9.23
N ALA A 61 -8.43 18.15 8.05
CA ALA A 61 -9.02 16.86 7.75
C ALA A 61 -8.38 15.76 8.61
N ARG A 62 -9.18 14.72 8.88
CA ARG A 62 -8.77 13.50 9.58
C ARG A 62 -9.27 12.31 8.77
N PRO A 63 -8.70 12.05 7.59
CA PRO A 63 -9.17 10.95 6.75
C PRO A 63 -8.95 9.60 7.46
N GLU A 64 -9.90 8.69 7.27
CA GLU A 64 -9.89 7.36 7.88
C GLU A 64 -9.37 6.32 6.89
N TRP A 65 -8.49 5.45 7.35
CA TRP A 65 -8.07 4.29 6.60
C TRP A 65 -9.18 3.25 6.57
N VAL A 66 -9.52 2.79 5.37
CA VAL A 66 -10.52 1.74 5.18
C VAL A 66 -9.82 0.50 4.62
N GLU A 67 -9.90 -0.61 5.35
CA GLU A 67 -9.47 -1.91 4.85
C GLU A 67 -10.43 -2.40 3.76
N MET A 68 -9.86 -2.94 2.68
CA MET A 68 -10.56 -3.49 1.54
C MET A 68 -10.27 -4.97 1.40
N ASP A 69 -11.21 -5.69 0.80
CA ASP A 69 -10.97 -7.06 0.35
C ASP A 69 -9.86 -7.09 -0.70
N SER A 70 -9.01 -8.11 -0.62
CA SER A 70 -7.92 -8.34 -1.57
C SER A 70 -7.83 -9.81 -1.92
N GLU A 71 -7.95 -10.11 -3.21
CA GLU A 71 -7.74 -11.44 -3.76
C GLU A 71 -6.24 -11.74 -4.01
N MET A 72 -5.35 -10.77 -3.76
CA MET A 72 -3.92 -10.91 -4.07
C MET A 72 -3.16 -11.69 -2.97
N PRO A 73 -2.55 -12.86 -3.28
CA PRO A 73 -1.68 -13.58 -2.35
C PRO A 73 -0.38 -12.81 -2.12
N PHE A 74 0.38 -13.05 -1.06
CA PHE A 74 1.66 -12.34 -0.81
C PHE A 74 2.73 -12.66 -1.87
N ASN A 75 3.48 -11.64 -2.32
CA ASN A 75 4.63 -11.85 -3.21
C ASN A 75 5.65 -10.72 -3.08
N LYS A 76 6.94 -11.07 -3.00
CA LYS A 76 8.10 -10.19 -2.78
C LYS A 76 8.58 -9.43 -4.04
N CYS A 77 8.12 -9.77 -5.24
CA CYS A 77 8.58 -9.14 -6.48
C CYS A 77 7.40 -8.52 -7.24
N ARG A 78 7.07 -7.26 -6.94
CA ARG A 78 5.95 -6.56 -7.59
C ARG A 78 6.36 -5.23 -8.20
N THR A 79 5.79 -4.96 -9.36
CA THR A 79 5.73 -3.64 -9.98
C THR A 79 4.27 -3.31 -10.21
N TYR A 80 3.88 -2.09 -9.90
CA TYR A 80 2.53 -1.61 -10.18
C TYR A 80 2.63 -0.60 -11.30
N ILE A 81 1.78 -0.74 -12.30
CA ILE A 81 1.69 0.20 -13.40
C ILE A 81 0.36 0.90 -13.28
N PHE A 82 0.40 2.22 -13.38
CA PHE A 82 -0.78 3.01 -13.60
C PHE A 82 -0.91 3.27 -15.11
N ASP A 83 -1.96 2.73 -15.72
CA ASP A 83 -2.28 2.98 -17.12
C ASP A 83 -3.79 3.01 -17.33
N GLN A 84 -4.26 3.88 -18.22
CA GLN A 84 -5.67 4.04 -18.58
C GLN A 84 -6.66 4.09 -17.39
N ASN A 85 -6.28 4.77 -16.31
CA ASN A 85 -7.11 4.91 -15.11
C ASN A 85 -7.39 3.57 -14.39
N CYS A 86 -6.51 2.59 -14.58
CA CYS A 86 -6.47 1.34 -13.86
C CYS A 86 -5.12 1.22 -13.14
N LEU A 87 -5.17 0.76 -11.88
CA LEU A 87 -3.98 0.33 -11.16
C LEU A 87 -3.79 -1.17 -11.42
N SER A 88 -2.75 -1.53 -12.15
CA SER A 88 -2.40 -2.92 -12.43
C SER A 88 -1.22 -3.35 -11.56
N SER A 89 -1.40 -4.45 -10.83
CA SER A 89 -0.35 -5.11 -10.05
C SER A 89 0.29 -6.21 -10.90
N PHE A 90 1.58 -6.07 -11.21
CA PHE A 90 2.35 -7.10 -11.89
C PHE A 90 3.27 -7.79 -10.90
N GLN A 91 3.19 -9.11 -10.89
CA GLN A 91 4.16 -9.96 -10.21
C GLN A 91 5.26 -10.32 -11.20
N LEU A 92 6.44 -9.72 -11.04
CA LEU A 92 7.60 -9.93 -11.90
C LEU A 92 8.75 -10.50 -11.05
N GLY A 93 8.74 -11.81 -10.85
CA GLY A 93 9.80 -12.52 -10.14
C GLY A 93 9.34 -13.81 -9.44
N SER A 94 10.32 -14.62 -9.03
CA SER A 94 10.12 -15.85 -8.24
C SER A 94 10.13 -15.52 -6.75
N GLN A 95 9.34 -16.24 -5.93
CA GLN A 95 9.40 -16.15 -4.46
C GLN A 95 10.80 -16.44 -3.90
N ALA A 96 11.66 -17.04 -4.72
CA ALA A 96 12.96 -17.55 -4.35
C ALA A 96 14.14 -16.88 -5.08
N LEU A 97 13.95 -15.71 -5.72
CA LEU A 97 15.04 -14.98 -6.41
C LEU A 97 15.77 -15.85 -7.47
N GLY A 98 15.09 -16.84 -8.06
CA GLY A 98 15.69 -17.78 -9.01
C GLY A 98 16.27 -19.05 -8.38
N ILE A 99 16.12 -19.25 -7.07
CA ILE A 99 16.42 -20.53 -6.39
C ILE A 99 15.20 -21.44 -6.56
N THR A 100 15.39 -22.68 -7.01
CA THR A 100 14.32 -23.68 -7.00
C THR A 100 14.02 -24.05 -5.56
N VAL A 101 12.83 -23.67 -5.05
CA VAL A 101 12.34 -24.24 -3.78
C VAL A 101 11.92 -25.67 -4.11
N SER A 102 12.64 -26.67 -3.59
CA SER A 102 12.20 -28.06 -3.68
C SER A 102 10.84 -28.21 -2.98
N GLU A 103 9.94 -29.01 -3.53
CA GLU A 103 8.53 -29.14 -3.12
C GLU A 103 8.26 -29.66 -1.69
N ASP A 104 9.28 -29.79 -0.83
CA ASP A 104 9.19 -30.34 0.52
C ASP A 104 9.70 -29.38 1.63
N ALA A 105 9.21 -28.14 1.68
CA ALA A 105 9.51 -27.20 2.77
C ALA A 105 8.27 -26.48 3.34
#